data_AF-A0A1H7KP21-F1
#
_entry.id   AF-A0A1H7KP21-F1
#
_cell.length_a   1.000
_cell.length_b   1.000
_cell.length_c   1.000
_cell.angle_alpha   90.00
_cell.angle_beta   90.00
_cell.angle_gamma   90.00
#
_symmetry.space_group_name_H-M   'P 1'
#
loop_
_entity.id
_entity.type
_entity.pdbx_description
1 polymer ?
#
loop_
_entity_poly.entity_id
_entity_poly.type
_entity_poly.pdbx_seq_one_letter_code
_entity_poly.pdbx_strand_id
1 'polypeptide(L)'
;MTALALALRQRSDTLPNQPERHVELERAVALLLRAADCLSAVATEGSLSHPWPHGDAAGVRARYVANCLRELDTFLKGVLNEVAPTRIGQPREHNAANRVERLLSATAPAPTLTTLRMPGVTTDADRLRALGRSRACLWHCHGLVRRADRPEVAWMSAGWCASGSTRLRRYGVGERMAPDGCELAGVAVFYHDLAGRIARR
;
A
#
# COMPACT_ATOMS: atom_id res chain seq x y z
N MET A 1 42.07 30.43 19.38
CA MET A 1 40.80 30.19 20.10
C MET A 1 40.03 31.49 20.11
N THR A 2 38.80 31.68 19.65
CA THR A 2 37.73 30.83 19.09
C THR A 2 36.65 31.87 18.74
N ALA A 3 36.21 32.04 17.51
CA ALA A 3 34.77 31.88 17.20
C ALA A 3 34.40 32.10 15.72
N LEU A 4 35.36 32.43 14.83
CA LEU A 4 35.02 32.72 13.42
C LEU A 4 35.08 31.50 12.48
N ALA A 5 35.58 30.35 12.94
CA ALA A 5 35.72 29.15 12.11
C ALA A 5 34.53 28.16 12.22
N LEU A 6 33.52 28.45 13.03
CA LEU A 6 32.37 27.56 13.27
C LEU A 6 31.07 27.98 12.55
N ALA A 7 31.07 29.12 11.87
CA ALA A 7 29.89 29.63 11.15
C ALA A 7 29.78 29.13 9.69
N LEU A 8 30.83 28.50 9.14
CA LEU A 8 30.83 27.92 7.78
C LEU A 8 30.49 26.41 7.75
N ARG A 9 30.06 25.85 8.88
CA ARG A 9 29.74 24.40 9.02
C ARG A 9 28.26 24.09 9.23
N GLN A 10 27.38 25.07 9.08
CA GLN A 10 25.94 24.84 9.14
C GLN A 10 25.33 24.91 7.75
N ARG A 11 24.99 23.70 7.27
CA ARG A 11 24.02 23.39 6.22
C ARG A 11 24.45 23.77 4.81
N SER A 12 25.45 23.04 4.34
CA SER A 12 25.26 22.27 3.12
C SER A 12 24.12 21.26 3.37
N ASP A 13 22.87 21.73 3.41
CA ASP A 13 21.72 20.90 3.03
C ASP A 13 21.86 20.73 1.52
N THR A 14 22.85 19.94 1.12
CA THR A 14 22.94 19.43 -0.25
C THR A 14 21.70 18.60 -0.43
N LEU A 15 20.69 19.20 -1.05
CA LEU A 15 19.64 18.47 -1.73
C LEU A 15 20.36 17.34 -2.47
N PRO A 16 20.02 16.06 -2.23
CA PRO A 16 20.73 14.95 -2.83
C PRO A 16 20.81 15.18 -4.33
N ASN A 17 22.00 14.95 -4.89
CA ASN A 17 22.28 15.23 -6.29
C ASN A 17 21.26 14.47 -7.15
N GLN A 18 20.74 15.06 -8.23
CA GLN A 18 19.72 14.41 -9.06
C GLN A 18 20.03 12.94 -9.46
N PRO A 19 21.27 12.55 -9.81
CA PRO A 19 21.62 11.15 -10.06
C PRO A 19 21.48 10.23 -8.83
N GLU A 20 21.78 10.71 -7.62
CA GLU A 20 21.64 9.91 -6.39
C GLU A 20 20.16 9.61 -6.07
N ARG A 21 19.28 10.60 -6.28
CA ARG A 21 17.83 10.40 -6.13
C ARG A 21 17.27 9.41 -7.12
N HIS A 22 17.80 9.40 -8.35
CA HIS A 22 17.37 8.44 -9.37
C HIS A 22 17.72 7.00 -8.97
N VAL A 23 18.95 6.78 -8.49
CA VAL A 23 19.41 5.46 -8.01
C VAL A 23 18.58 4.97 -6.80
N GLU A 24 18.28 5.84 -5.84
CA GLU A 24 17.47 5.44 -4.67
C GLU A 24 16.00 5.17 -5.05
N LEU A 25 15.44 5.92 -6.00
CA LEU A 25 14.11 5.62 -6.55
C LEU A 25 14.09 4.26 -7.25
N GLU A 26 15.06 3.98 -8.12
CA GLU A 26 15.18 2.68 -8.80
C GLU A 26 15.29 1.52 -7.80
N ARG A 27 16.11 1.69 -6.76
CA ARG A 27 16.25 0.70 -5.69
C ARG A 27 14.93 0.50 -4.93
N ALA A 28 14.25 1.58 -4.55
CA ALA A 28 12.97 1.50 -3.84
C ALA A 28 11.89 0.80 -4.68
N VAL A 29 11.84 1.11 -5.97
CA VAL A 29 10.94 0.45 -6.93
C VAL A 29 11.28 -1.02 -7.05
N ALA A 30 12.56 -1.38 -7.24
CA ALA A 30 12.99 -2.77 -7.35
C ALA A 30 12.63 -3.60 -6.10
N LEU A 31 12.73 -3.02 -4.90
CA LEU A 31 12.30 -3.68 -3.66
C LEU A 31 10.79 -3.92 -3.63
N LEU A 32 9.98 -2.94 -4.03
CA LEU A 32 8.52 -3.11 -4.10
C LEU A 32 8.12 -4.16 -5.13
N LEU A 33 8.74 -4.16 -6.32
CA LEU A 33 8.47 -5.15 -7.36
C LEU A 33 8.81 -6.57 -6.87
N ARG A 34 10.00 -6.77 -6.29
CA ARG A 34 10.38 -8.07 -5.71
C ARG A 34 9.44 -8.54 -4.61
N ALA A 35 8.98 -7.63 -3.76
CA ALA A 35 8.01 -7.97 -2.71
C ALA A 35 6.64 -8.36 -3.29
N ALA A 36 6.19 -7.69 -4.35
CA ALA A 36 4.98 -8.04 -5.07
C ALA A 36 5.11 -9.42 -5.74
N ASP A 37 6.24 -9.69 -6.41
CA ASP A 37 6.51 -10.99 -7.03
C ASP A 37 6.52 -12.12 -6.00
N CYS A 38 7.14 -11.89 -4.84
CA CYS A 38 7.15 -12.85 -3.73
C CYS A 38 5.73 -13.14 -3.21
N LEU A 39 4.90 -12.11 -3.01
CA LEU A 39 3.49 -12.33 -2.64
C LEU A 39 2.74 -13.11 -3.73
N SER A 40 2.95 -12.77 -5.00
CA SER A 40 2.33 -13.46 -6.14
C SER A 40 2.67 -14.95 -6.11
N ALA A 41 3.97 -15.29 -6.02
CA ALA A 41 4.43 -16.68 -5.98
C ALA A 41 3.86 -17.46 -4.79
N VAL A 42 3.84 -16.86 -3.59
CA VAL A 42 3.27 -17.51 -2.39
C VAL A 42 1.74 -17.70 -2.52
N ALA A 43 1.07 -16.80 -3.23
CA ALA A 43 -0.37 -16.84 -3.47
C ALA A 43 -0.78 -17.85 -4.55
N THR A 44 0.01 -18.02 -5.61
CA THR A 44 -0.31 -18.92 -6.72
C THR A 44 0.21 -20.34 -6.51
N GLU A 45 1.41 -20.48 -5.95
CA GLU A 45 2.13 -21.76 -5.88
C GLU A 45 2.52 -22.15 -4.45
N GLY A 46 2.51 -21.19 -3.52
CA GLY A 46 2.94 -21.39 -2.15
C GLY A 46 1.81 -21.70 -1.16
N SER A 47 2.09 -21.43 0.12
CA SER A 47 1.20 -21.77 1.25
C SER A 47 -0.15 -21.04 1.23
N LEU A 48 -0.29 -19.96 0.46
CA LEU A 48 -1.53 -19.20 0.32
C LEU A 48 -2.39 -19.65 -0.87
N SER A 49 -1.89 -20.57 -1.71
CA SER A 49 -2.66 -21.22 -2.78
C SER A 49 -3.72 -22.20 -2.24
N HIS A 50 -3.47 -22.77 -1.06
CA HIS A 50 -4.37 -23.74 -0.44
C HIS A 50 -5.61 -23.06 0.16
N PRO A 51 -6.75 -23.78 0.26
CA PRO A 51 -7.96 -23.29 0.91
C PRO A 51 -7.70 -22.68 2.29
N TRP A 52 -8.50 -21.68 2.66
CA TRP A 52 -8.35 -21.01 3.95
C TRP A 52 -8.59 -22.01 5.11
N PRO A 53 -7.68 -22.11 6.08
CA PRO A 53 -7.79 -23.09 7.15
C PRO A 53 -8.87 -22.68 8.16
N HIS A 54 -9.28 -23.63 8.99
CA HIS A 54 -10.24 -23.41 10.08
C HIS A 54 -9.53 -23.24 11.44
N GLY A 55 -10.29 -22.80 12.46
CA GLY A 55 -9.80 -22.69 13.84
C GLY A 55 -8.61 -21.75 14.00
N ASP A 56 -7.67 -22.11 14.88
CA ASP A 56 -6.50 -21.29 15.22
C ASP A 56 -5.57 -21.04 14.03
N ALA A 57 -5.47 -22.02 13.13
CA ALA A 57 -4.69 -21.88 11.89
C ALA A 57 -5.21 -20.75 10.99
N ALA A 58 -6.52 -20.46 11.02
CA ALA A 58 -7.10 -19.31 10.32
C ALA A 58 -6.54 -17.99 10.85
N GLY A 59 -6.36 -17.90 12.18
CA GLY A 59 -5.79 -16.73 12.83
C GLY A 59 -4.31 -16.53 12.49
N VAL A 60 -3.53 -17.62 12.43
CA VAL A 60 -2.12 -17.57 12.01
C VAL A 60 -2.01 -17.10 10.56
N ARG A 61 -2.81 -17.68 9.65
CA ARG A 61 -2.82 -17.26 8.24
C ARG A 61 -3.24 -15.79 8.09
N ALA A 62 -4.25 -15.34 8.83
CA ALA A 62 -4.66 -13.93 8.80
C ALA A 62 -3.51 -12.98 9.17
N ARG A 63 -2.75 -13.28 10.23
CA ARG A 63 -1.58 -12.47 10.63
C ARG A 63 -0.46 -12.52 9.59
N TYR A 64 -0.23 -13.68 8.98
CA TYR A 64 0.76 -13.81 7.91
C TYR A 64 0.40 -12.92 6.72
N VAL A 65 -0.83 -13.00 6.21
CA VAL A 65 -1.31 -12.14 5.13
C VAL A 65 -1.23 -10.66 5.52
N ALA A 66 -1.63 -10.29 6.74
CA ALA A 66 -1.50 -8.92 7.23
C ALA A 66 -0.04 -8.42 7.22
N ASN A 67 0.93 -9.29 7.55
CA ASN A 67 2.35 -8.94 7.46
C ASN A 67 2.79 -8.72 6.00
N CYS A 68 2.41 -9.60 5.06
CA CYS A 68 2.72 -9.40 3.65
C CYS A 68 2.19 -8.03 3.15
N LEU A 69 0.94 -7.69 3.50
CA LEU A 69 0.36 -6.39 3.15
C LEU A 69 1.08 -5.21 3.83
N ARG A 70 1.56 -5.39 5.07
CA ARG A 70 2.35 -4.38 5.81
C ARG A 70 3.69 -4.10 5.13
N GLU A 71 4.36 -5.13 4.65
CA GLU A 71 5.65 -4.99 3.96
C GLU A 71 5.47 -4.27 2.62
N LEU A 72 4.47 -4.65 1.81
CA LEU A 72 4.15 -3.93 0.56
C LEU A 72 3.86 -2.44 0.79
N ASP A 73 3.06 -2.11 1.81
CA ASP A 73 2.81 -0.72 2.21
C ASP A 73 4.09 0.02 2.63
N THR A 74 5.04 -0.69 3.25
CA THR A 74 6.31 -0.12 3.71
C THR A 74 7.23 0.18 2.53
N PHE A 75 7.36 -0.75 1.58
CA PHE A 75 8.11 -0.52 0.34
C PHE A 75 7.49 0.59 -0.52
N LEU A 76 6.16 0.62 -0.64
CA LEU A 76 5.46 1.73 -1.32
C LEU A 76 5.73 3.08 -0.67
N LYS A 77 5.78 3.15 0.67
CA LYS A 77 6.18 4.38 1.36
C LYS A 77 7.61 4.80 1.05
N GLY A 78 8.52 3.85 0.86
CA GLY A 78 9.88 4.09 0.37
C GLY A 78 9.87 4.78 -0.98
N VAL A 79 9.19 4.20 -1.98
CA VAL A 79 9.03 4.79 -3.31
C VAL A 79 8.43 6.20 -3.24
N LEU A 80 7.36 6.37 -2.45
CA LEU A 80 6.70 7.67 -2.30
C LEU A 80 7.58 8.71 -1.60
N ASN A 81 8.50 8.30 -0.72
CA ASN A 81 9.44 9.23 -0.07
C ASN A 81 10.44 9.80 -1.08
N GLU A 82 10.89 9.00 -2.05
CA GLU A 82 11.83 9.45 -3.07
C GLU A 82 11.16 10.41 -4.08
N VAL A 83 9.93 10.10 -4.50
CA VAL A 83 9.19 10.93 -5.48
C VAL A 83 8.57 12.19 -4.84
N ALA A 84 8.07 12.08 -3.61
CA ALA A 84 7.43 13.19 -2.89
C ALA A 84 7.88 13.22 -1.42
N PRO A 85 9.11 13.70 -1.15
CA PRO A 85 9.65 13.78 0.20
C PRO A 85 8.72 14.53 1.14
N THR A 86 8.49 13.98 2.33
CA THR A 86 7.72 14.70 3.35
C THR A 86 8.56 15.88 3.85
N ARG A 87 8.07 17.10 3.66
CA ARG A 87 8.78 18.31 4.09
C ARG A 87 8.89 18.36 5.62
N ILE A 88 10.01 18.86 6.11
CA ILE A 88 10.23 19.11 7.54
C ILE A 88 9.11 20.05 8.04
N GLY A 89 8.46 19.68 9.14
CA GLY A 89 7.36 20.46 9.74
C GLY A 89 5.95 20.08 9.25
N GLN A 90 5.80 19.22 8.23
CA GLN A 90 4.50 18.66 7.89
C GLN A 90 4.16 17.45 8.78
N PRO A 91 2.88 17.26 9.15
CA PRO A 91 2.45 16.04 9.82
C PRO A 91 2.88 14.82 9.01
N ARG A 92 3.56 13.86 9.65
CA ARG A 92 3.89 12.59 9.00
C ARG A 92 2.58 11.89 8.65
N GLU A 93 2.24 11.88 7.36
CA GLU A 93 1.14 11.06 6.89
C GLU A 93 1.55 9.59 7.03
N HIS A 94 0.91 8.90 7.98
CA HIS A 94 1.15 7.50 8.27
C HIS A 94 0.55 6.53 7.23
N ASN A 95 -0.42 7.01 6.44
CA ASN A 95 -1.16 6.21 5.46
C ASN A 95 -0.65 6.47 4.04
N ALA A 96 -0.28 5.40 3.31
CA ALA A 96 0.12 5.47 1.91
C ALA A 96 -0.98 6.06 1.02
N ALA A 97 -2.25 5.81 1.32
CA ALA A 97 -3.38 6.36 0.57
C ALA A 97 -3.40 7.89 0.56
N ASN A 98 -3.16 8.53 1.71
CA ASN A 98 -3.13 9.99 1.82
C ASN A 98 -1.95 10.58 1.02
N ARG A 99 -0.80 9.90 1.05
CA ARG A 99 0.37 10.31 0.27
C ARG A 99 0.14 10.21 -1.22
N VAL A 100 -0.53 9.14 -1.66
CA VAL A 100 -0.95 8.99 -3.06
C VAL A 100 -1.95 10.09 -3.43
N GLU A 101 -2.96 10.39 -2.61
CA GLU A 101 -3.88 11.50 -2.88
C GLU A 101 -3.20 12.88 -2.92
N ARG A 102 -2.21 13.11 -2.07
CA ARG A 102 -1.42 14.34 -2.09
C ARG A 102 -0.56 14.42 -3.35
N LEU A 103 0.11 13.32 -3.72
CA LEU A 103 0.84 13.22 -4.97
C LEU A 103 -0.10 13.48 -6.17
N LEU A 104 -1.33 12.96 -6.12
CA LEU A 104 -2.37 13.20 -7.12
C LEU A 104 -2.83 14.66 -7.16
N SER A 105 -3.04 15.29 -6.01
CA SER A 105 -3.54 16.67 -5.90
C SER A 105 -2.47 17.72 -6.23
N ALA A 106 -1.19 17.42 -6.00
CA ALA A 106 -0.08 18.34 -6.24
C ALA A 106 0.35 18.41 -7.71
N THR A 107 -0.12 17.49 -8.56
CA THR A 107 0.18 17.49 -10.00
C THR A 107 -1.11 17.71 -10.80
N ALA A 108 -1.13 18.71 -11.69
CA ALA A 108 -2.14 18.81 -12.76
C ALA A 108 -2.23 17.46 -13.50
N PRO A 109 -3.41 17.08 -14.03
CA PRO A 109 -3.91 15.70 -14.02
C PRO A 109 -2.86 14.72 -14.53
N ALA A 110 -2.19 14.01 -13.61
CA ALA A 110 -1.27 12.95 -13.97
C ALA A 110 -2.10 11.82 -14.62
N PRO A 111 -1.95 11.57 -15.93
CA PRO A 111 -2.82 10.65 -16.68
C PRO A 111 -2.63 9.18 -16.31
N THR A 112 -1.71 8.87 -15.39
CA THR A 112 -1.27 7.51 -15.08
C THR A 112 -1.94 6.93 -13.84
N LEU A 113 -2.26 7.71 -12.81
CA LEU A 113 -2.95 7.18 -11.62
C LEU A 113 -4.47 7.32 -11.77
N THR A 114 -5.23 6.34 -11.30
CA THR A 114 -6.70 6.32 -11.45
C THR A 114 -7.31 7.36 -10.51
N THR A 115 -7.45 8.58 -11.02
CA THR A 115 -7.93 9.78 -10.31
C THR A 115 -9.43 10.00 -10.48
N LEU A 116 -10.03 9.44 -11.53
CA LEU A 116 -11.44 9.62 -11.85
C LEU A 116 -12.32 8.90 -10.83
N ARG A 117 -12.94 9.67 -9.93
CA ARG A 117 -14.04 9.22 -9.08
C ARG A 117 -15.32 9.13 -9.92
N MET A 118 -15.40 8.09 -10.74
CA MET A 118 -16.63 7.72 -11.44
C MET A 118 -17.41 6.69 -10.60
N PRO A 119 -18.75 6.71 -10.63
CA PRO A 119 -19.56 5.68 -9.98
C PRO A 119 -19.13 4.27 -10.42
N GLY A 120 -18.71 3.44 -9.46
CA GLY A 120 -18.27 2.07 -9.73
C GLY A 120 -16.78 1.89 -10.08
N VAL A 121 -16.01 2.98 -10.23
CA VAL A 121 -14.56 2.93 -10.41
C VAL A 121 -13.87 3.14 -9.06
N THR A 122 -13.06 2.17 -8.65
CA THR A 122 -12.25 2.28 -7.43
C THR A 122 -10.96 3.03 -7.74
N THR A 123 -10.71 4.16 -7.08
CA THR A 123 -9.45 4.89 -7.23
C THR A 123 -8.29 4.14 -6.55
N ASP A 124 -7.05 4.42 -6.96
CA ASP A 124 -5.87 3.83 -6.33
C ASP A 124 -5.84 4.15 -4.81
N ALA A 125 -6.23 5.37 -4.43
CA ALA A 125 -6.33 5.80 -3.05
C ALA A 125 -7.40 5.04 -2.26
N ASP A 126 -8.57 4.79 -2.85
CA ASP A 126 -9.64 4.04 -2.19
C ASP A 126 -9.26 2.58 -1.98
N ARG A 127 -8.58 1.97 -2.96
CA ARG A 127 -8.03 0.61 -2.81
C ARG A 127 -6.95 0.55 -1.73
N LEU A 128 -6.05 1.52 -1.66
CA LEU A 128 -5.05 1.61 -0.58
C LEU A 128 -5.69 1.81 0.80
N ARG A 129 -6.76 2.60 0.92
CA ARG A 129 -7.52 2.70 2.17
C ARG A 129 -8.15 1.37 2.56
N ALA A 130 -8.76 0.67 1.60
CA ALA A 130 -9.36 -0.63 1.82
C ALA A 130 -8.31 -1.69 2.20
N LEU A 131 -7.10 -1.65 1.60
CA LEU A 131 -5.95 -2.46 2.01
C LEU A 131 -5.53 -2.17 3.46
N GLY A 132 -5.46 -0.90 3.84
CA GLY A 132 -5.17 -0.50 5.22
C GLY A 132 -6.19 -1.05 6.24
N ARG A 133 -7.49 -0.99 5.92
CA ARG A 133 -8.56 -1.59 6.75
C ARG A 133 -8.47 -3.12 6.78
N SER A 134 -8.26 -3.74 5.62
CA SER A 134 -8.09 -5.19 5.47
C SER A 134 -6.96 -5.71 6.34
N ARG A 135 -5.79 -5.08 6.27
CA ARG A 135 -4.63 -5.41 7.10
C ARG A 135 -4.96 -5.28 8.59
N ALA A 136 -5.58 -4.17 9.01
CA ALA A 136 -5.93 -3.96 10.41
C ALA A 136 -6.91 -5.03 10.92
N CYS A 137 -7.91 -5.39 10.11
CA CYS A 137 -8.87 -6.46 10.41
C CYS A 137 -8.18 -7.83 10.52
N LEU A 138 -7.33 -8.19 9.55
CA LEU A 138 -6.55 -9.42 9.55
C LEU A 138 -5.61 -9.52 10.76
N TRP A 139 -4.96 -8.42 11.13
CA TRP A 139 -4.00 -8.38 12.24
C TRP A 139 -4.66 -8.41 13.62
N HIS A 140 -5.58 -7.46 13.89
CA HIS A 140 -6.13 -7.25 15.23
C HIS A 140 -7.38 -8.09 15.51
N CYS A 141 -8.15 -8.40 14.47
CA CYS A 141 -9.41 -9.14 14.60
C CYS A 141 -9.31 -10.55 13.98
N HIS A 142 -8.11 -10.99 13.60
CA HIS A 142 -7.89 -12.28 12.93
C HIS A 142 -8.75 -12.45 11.66
N GLY A 143 -9.06 -11.34 10.99
CA GLY A 143 -9.91 -11.30 9.81
C GLY A 143 -11.42 -11.22 10.09
N LEU A 144 -11.87 -11.23 11.35
CA LEU A 144 -13.28 -11.01 11.66
C LEU A 144 -13.65 -9.54 11.45
N VAL A 145 -14.59 -9.26 10.55
CA VAL A 145 -15.05 -7.91 10.27
C VAL A 145 -15.93 -7.42 11.41
N ARG A 146 -15.41 -6.48 12.20
CA ARG A 146 -16.12 -5.89 13.35
C ARG A 146 -16.69 -4.51 13.08
N ARG A 147 -16.31 -3.88 11.97
CA ARG A 147 -16.70 -2.52 11.62
C ARG A 147 -16.91 -2.40 10.12
N ALA A 148 -18.02 -1.79 9.72
CA ALA A 148 -18.31 -1.48 8.34
C ALA A 148 -17.49 -0.28 7.84
N ASP A 149 -17.47 -0.06 6.52
CA ASP A 149 -16.76 1.08 5.92
C ASP A 149 -17.32 2.43 6.42
N ARG A 150 -18.63 2.51 6.65
CA ARG A 150 -19.36 3.69 7.13
C ARG A 150 -20.55 3.27 8.02
N PRO A 151 -21.08 4.14 8.90
CA PRO A 151 -22.19 3.81 9.79
C PRO A 151 -23.46 3.30 9.07
N GLU A 152 -23.73 3.79 7.86
CA GLU A 152 -24.93 3.49 7.08
C GLU A 152 -24.87 2.19 6.26
N VAL A 153 -23.73 1.48 6.28
CA VAL A 153 -23.57 0.20 5.57
C VAL A 153 -23.23 -0.94 6.53
N ALA A 154 -23.61 -2.17 6.17
CA ALA A 154 -23.37 -3.38 6.97
C ALA A 154 -22.18 -4.22 6.50
N TRP A 155 -21.25 -3.61 5.75
CA TRP A 155 -20.11 -4.32 5.13
C TRP A 155 -18.85 -3.46 5.09
N MET A 156 -17.70 -4.12 4.96
CA MET A 156 -16.37 -3.52 4.78
C MET A 156 -15.81 -3.90 3.40
N SER A 157 -15.27 -2.92 2.65
CA SER A 157 -14.51 -3.24 1.43
C SER A 157 -13.14 -3.78 1.80
N ALA A 158 -12.75 -4.87 1.14
CA ALA A 158 -11.40 -5.38 1.16
C ALA A 158 -10.50 -4.67 0.14
N GLY A 159 -9.19 -4.77 0.33
CA GLY A 159 -8.17 -4.17 -0.54
C GLY A 159 -7.95 -4.89 -1.88
N TRP A 160 -8.72 -5.94 -2.14
CA TRP A 160 -8.67 -6.79 -3.33
C TRP A 160 -10.06 -6.88 -3.95
N CYS A 161 -10.10 -7.23 -5.23
CA CYS A 161 -11.35 -7.37 -5.96
C CYS A 161 -12.00 -8.72 -5.69
N ALA A 162 -13.33 -8.78 -5.81
CA ALA A 162 -14.01 -10.07 -5.82
C ALA A 162 -13.63 -10.87 -7.07
N SER A 163 -13.57 -12.20 -6.96
CA SER A 163 -13.22 -13.08 -8.08
C SER A 163 -14.11 -12.83 -9.29
N GLY A 164 -13.50 -12.64 -10.47
CA GLY A 164 -14.22 -12.31 -11.71
C GLY A 164 -14.80 -10.89 -11.77
N SER A 165 -14.45 -10.00 -10.83
CA SER A 165 -14.95 -8.62 -10.77
C SER A 165 -13.81 -7.61 -10.66
N THR A 166 -14.04 -6.40 -11.16
CA THR A 166 -13.15 -5.25 -10.94
C THR A 166 -13.51 -4.46 -9.69
N ARG A 167 -14.60 -4.83 -9.00
CA ARG A 167 -15.03 -4.19 -7.75
C ARG A 167 -14.34 -4.83 -6.56
N LEU A 168 -14.00 -3.99 -5.58
CA LEU A 168 -13.50 -4.46 -4.29
C LEU A 168 -14.46 -5.46 -3.66
N ARG A 169 -13.91 -6.56 -3.15
CA ARG A 169 -14.68 -7.55 -2.40
C ARG A 169 -15.25 -6.90 -1.16
N ARG A 170 -16.49 -7.26 -0.82
CA ARG A 170 -17.17 -6.78 0.38
C ARG A 170 -17.37 -7.94 1.32
N TYR A 171 -17.07 -7.72 2.59
CA TYR A 171 -17.32 -8.66 3.68
C TYR A 171 -18.35 -8.06 4.62
N GLY A 172 -19.38 -8.82 4.97
CA GLY A 172 -20.39 -8.39 5.95
C GLY A 172 -19.78 -8.23 7.35
N VAL A 173 -20.38 -7.38 8.19
CA VAL A 173 -20.02 -7.37 9.62
C VAL A 173 -20.36 -8.73 10.23
N GLY A 174 -19.41 -9.31 10.96
CA GLY A 174 -19.49 -10.68 11.48
C GLY A 174 -18.90 -11.74 10.53
N GLU A 175 -18.64 -11.40 9.27
CA GLU A 175 -17.97 -12.29 8.32
C GLU A 175 -16.46 -12.32 8.58
N ARG A 176 -15.82 -13.46 8.29
CA ARG A 176 -14.37 -13.59 8.34
C ARG A 176 -13.77 -13.42 6.95
N MET A 177 -12.80 -12.53 6.84
CA MET A 177 -11.96 -12.37 5.65
C MET A 177 -11.16 -13.65 5.41
N ALA A 178 -11.28 -14.18 4.20
CA ALA A 178 -10.58 -15.37 3.75
C ALA A 178 -10.17 -15.19 2.28
N PRO A 179 -9.18 -14.30 2.00
CA PRO A 179 -8.74 -14.10 0.63
C PRO A 179 -8.15 -15.37 0.05
N ASP A 180 -8.52 -15.69 -1.18
CA ASP A 180 -7.92 -16.77 -1.94
C ASP A 180 -6.60 -16.31 -2.61
N GLY A 181 -5.89 -17.27 -3.21
CA GLY A 181 -4.63 -16.99 -3.92
C GLY A 181 -4.80 -16.01 -5.09
N CYS A 182 -5.92 -16.06 -5.81
CA CYS A 182 -6.18 -15.15 -6.94
C CYS A 182 -6.37 -13.72 -6.45
N GLU A 183 -7.10 -13.53 -5.35
CA GLU A 183 -7.32 -12.23 -4.74
C GLU A 183 -6.01 -11.60 -4.27
N LEU A 184 -5.12 -12.40 -3.67
CA LEU A 184 -3.80 -11.94 -3.21
C LEU A 184 -2.82 -11.68 -4.37
N ALA A 185 -2.81 -12.52 -5.41
CA ALA A 185 -2.08 -12.24 -6.64
C ALA A 185 -2.55 -10.94 -7.30
N GLY A 186 -3.87 -10.67 -7.27
CA GLY A 186 -4.43 -9.40 -7.72
C GLY A 186 -3.99 -8.18 -6.89
N VAL A 187 -3.61 -8.37 -5.62
CA VAL A 187 -2.96 -7.32 -4.81
C VAL A 187 -1.51 -7.11 -5.26
N ALA A 188 -0.75 -8.18 -5.51
CA ALA A 188 0.61 -8.09 -6.03
C ALA A 188 0.66 -7.31 -7.34
N VAL A 189 -0.20 -7.66 -8.31
CA VAL A 189 -0.34 -6.94 -9.59
C VAL A 189 -0.63 -5.46 -9.36
N PHE A 190 -1.53 -5.14 -8.43
CA PHE A 190 -1.85 -3.74 -8.12
C PHE A 190 -0.63 -2.95 -7.62
N TYR A 191 0.17 -3.49 -6.70
CA TYR A 191 1.38 -2.81 -6.23
C TYR A 191 2.46 -2.72 -7.32
N HIS A 192 2.60 -3.75 -8.14
CA HIS A 192 3.52 -3.77 -9.28
C HIS A 192 3.18 -2.64 -10.28
N ASP A 193 1.91 -2.57 -10.69
CA ASP A 193 1.42 -1.54 -11.61
C ASP A 193 1.52 -0.14 -11.01
N LEU A 194 1.20 0.00 -9.71
CA LEU A 194 1.32 1.27 -9.00
C LEU A 194 2.78 1.75 -8.96
N ALA A 195 3.74 0.84 -8.68
CA ALA A 195 5.16 1.16 -8.67
C ALA A 195 5.63 1.68 -10.03
N GLY A 196 5.33 0.96 -11.11
CA GLY A 196 5.71 1.36 -12.46
C GLY A 196 5.11 2.69 -12.89
N ARG A 197 3.85 2.96 -12.50
CA ARG A 197 3.19 4.24 -12.79
C ARG A 197 3.74 5.41 -11.99
N ILE A 198 4.21 5.17 -10.76
CA ILE A 198 4.88 6.20 -9.94
C ILE A 198 6.29 6.48 -10.45
N ALA A 199 7.04 5.44 -10.86
CA ALA A 199 8.43 5.57 -11.31
C ALA A 199 8.59 6.25 -12.68
N ARG A 200 7.59 6.14 -13.57
CA ARG A 200 7.57 6.79 -14.88
C ARG A 200 7.10 8.26 -14.85
N ARG A 201 6.92 8.83 -13.65
CA ARG A 201 6.63 10.26 -13.47
C ARG A 201 7.90 11.08 -13.59
#